data_AF-A0A8W8L174-F1
#
_entry.id   AF-A0A8W8L174-F1
#
_cell.length_a   1.000
_cell.length_b   1.000
_cell.length_c   1.000
_cell.angle_alpha   90.00
_cell.angle_beta   90.00
_cell.angle_gamma   90.00
#
_symmetry.space_group_name_H-M   'P 1'
#
loop_
_entity.id
_entity.type
_entity.pdbx_description
1 polymer ?
#
loop_
_entity_poly.entity_id
_entity_poly.type
_entity_poly.pdbx_seq_one_letter_code
_entity_poly.pdbx_strand_id
1 'polypeptide(L)'
;MNNAVYWLVLPGLLRILLVAPLRCYECELNRKKSNNTCLDPLDTTHDDVRVTQCQDPRETCLIVKTQFINGDIFYQRKCGKANHKDSCKDLHLNGTGYMLDVEVCSCQTDLCNTADSMSALSSRTIAFITFLWAFLL
;
A
#
# COMPACT_ATOMS: atom_id res chain seq x y z
N MET A 1 -16.27 -0.86 -52.44
CA MET A 1 -15.70 0.24 -51.64
C MET A 1 -16.04 0.01 -50.17
N ASN A 2 -15.33 -0.89 -49.50
CA ASN A 2 -15.52 -1.17 -48.07
C ASN A 2 -14.14 -1.14 -47.41
N ASN A 3 -13.73 0.00 -46.85
CA ASN A 3 -12.45 0.05 -46.11
C ASN A 3 -12.37 1.15 -45.04
N ALA A 4 -13.52 1.66 -44.58
CA ALA A 4 -13.55 2.69 -43.54
C ALA A 4 -13.60 2.12 -42.10
N VAL A 5 -13.95 0.84 -41.93
CA VAL A 5 -14.15 0.23 -40.61
C VAL A 5 -12.81 -0.08 -39.91
N TYR A 6 -11.74 -0.32 -40.66
CA TYR A 6 -10.43 -0.69 -40.10
C TYR A 6 -9.70 0.46 -39.38
N TRP A 7 -10.06 1.71 -39.66
CA TRP A 7 -9.36 2.89 -39.11
C TRP A 7 -9.85 3.34 -37.73
N LEU A 8 -11.02 2.86 -37.28
CA LEU A 8 -11.57 3.23 -35.96
C LEU A 8 -11.22 2.26 -34.83
N VAL A 9 -10.68 1.08 -35.14
CA VAL A 9 -10.37 0.04 -34.13
C VAL A 9 -8.95 0.19 -33.56
N LEU A 10 -8.04 0.85 -34.29
CA LEU A 10 -6.63 0.99 -33.91
C LEU A 10 -6.32 1.97 -32.75
N PRO A 11 -7.02 3.11 -32.55
CA PRO A 11 -6.71 3.98 -31.41
C PRO A 11 -7.29 3.48 -30.07
N GLY A 12 -8.26 2.57 -30.11
CA GLY A 12 -8.89 2.00 -28.90
C GLY A 12 -8.08 0.89 -28.25
N LEU A 13 -7.31 0.11 -29.03
CA LEU A 13 -6.47 -0.97 -28.52
C LEU A 13 -5.12 -0.51 -27.95
N LEU A 14 -4.71 0.73 -28.20
CA LEU A 14 -3.43 1.26 -27.69
C LEU A 14 -3.53 1.82 -26.25
N ARG A 15 -4.65 1.63 -25.56
CA ARG A 15 -4.80 1.93 -24.11
C ARG A 15 -4.55 0.71 -23.22
N ILE A 16 -4.02 -0.37 -23.79
CA ILE A 16 -3.76 -1.61 -23.07
C ILE A 16 -2.37 -1.50 -22.43
N LEU A 17 -2.37 -1.33 -21.10
CA LEU A 17 -1.32 -1.73 -20.15
C LEU A 17 -0.07 -0.82 -20.00
N LEU A 18 -0.26 0.47 -19.75
CA LEU A 18 0.64 1.16 -18.82
C LEU A 18 0.06 1.03 -17.41
N VAL A 19 0.29 -0.13 -16.79
CA VAL A 19 0.08 -0.26 -15.34
C VAL A 19 1.10 0.66 -14.70
N ALA A 20 0.64 1.81 -14.21
CA ALA A 20 1.50 2.71 -13.47
C ALA A 20 2.14 1.92 -12.30
N PRO A 21 3.46 2.04 -12.11
CA PRO A 21 4.14 1.32 -11.05
C PRO A 21 3.60 1.79 -9.69
N LEU A 22 3.29 0.83 -8.82
CA LEU A 22 2.73 1.08 -7.49
C LEU A 22 3.68 1.98 -6.68
N ARG A 23 3.16 3.02 -6.01
CA ARG A 23 3.94 3.83 -5.07
C ARG A 23 3.46 3.61 -3.65
N CYS A 24 4.38 3.65 -2.72
CA CYS A 24 4.13 3.43 -1.30
C CYS A 24 4.87 4.47 -0.48
N TYR A 25 4.37 4.75 0.73
CA TYR A 25 5.19 5.41 1.73
C TYR A 25 6.30 4.47 2.20
N GLU A 26 7.47 5.03 2.43
CA GLU A 26 8.63 4.32 2.93
C GLU A 26 9.25 5.10 4.09
N CYS A 27 9.43 4.41 5.20
CA CYS A 27 10.15 4.90 6.37
C CYS A 27 10.76 3.71 7.09
N GLU A 28 12.02 3.83 7.49
CA GLU A 28 12.76 2.79 8.19
C GLU A 28 13.10 3.22 9.61
N LEU A 29 13.24 2.21 10.46
CA LEU A 29 13.62 2.36 11.86
C LEU A 29 15.06 2.88 11.94
N ASN A 30 15.20 4.20 12.00
CA ASN A 30 16.47 4.83 12.30
C ASN A 30 16.56 5.01 13.82
N ARG A 31 17.49 4.30 14.48
CA ARG A 31 17.76 4.38 15.94
C ARG A 31 18.00 5.81 16.49
N LYS A 32 18.16 6.81 15.60
CA LYS A 32 18.39 8.22 15.94
C LYS A 32 17.16 9.12 15.82
N LYS A 33 16.06 8.67 15.21
CA LYS A 33 14.84 9.46 15.02
C LYS A 33 13.71 8.90 15.90
N SER A 34 12.89 9.81 16.42
CA SER A 34 11.78 9.57 17.36
C SER A 34 10.88 8.40 16.91
N ASN A 35 10.41 7.58 17.84
CA ASN A 35 9.50 6.43 17.59
C ASN A 35 8.25 6.80 16.77
N ASN A 36 7.84 8.07 16.78
CA ASN A 36 6.57 8.50 16.19
C ASN A 36 6.68 8.92 14.72
N THR A 37 7.88 9.06 14.18
CA THR A 37 8.06 9.67 12.86
C THR A 37 7.54 8.80 11.71
N CYS A 38 7.51 7.49 11.92
CA CYS A 38 6.91 6.53 11.00
C CYS A 38 5.56 6.04 11.54
N LEU A 39 4.84 6.74 12.42
CA LEU A 39 3.47 6.34 12.81
C LEU A 39 2.46 6.77 11.74
N ASP A 40 2.46 8.05 11.39
CA ASP A 40 1.58 8.64 10.38
C ASP A 40 2.42 9.17 9.20
N PRO A 41 2.33 8.57 8.01
CA PRO A 41 3.11 9.02 6.86
C PRO A 41 2.64 10.37 6.29
N LEU A 42 1.52 10.89 6.79
CA LEU A 42 1.01 12.22 6.46
C LEU A 42 1.50 13.29 7.43
N ASP A 43 2.17 12.90 8.53
CA ASP A 43 2.72 13.83 9.49
C ASP A 43 3.91 14.58 8.87
N THR A 44 3.67 15.83 8.47
CA THR A 44 4.68 16.70 7.87
C THR A 44 5.68 17.27 8.88
N THR A 45 5.57 16.94 10.17
CA THR A 45 6.53 17.41 11.18
C THR A 45 7.84 16.61 11.17
N HIS A 46 7.90 15.52 10.39
CA HIS A 46 9.04 14.62 10.32
C HIS A 46 9.45 14.29 8.87
N ASP A 47 10.70 14.61 8.51
CA ASP A 47 11.22 14.48 7.13
C ASP A 47 11.75 13.07 6.77
N ASP A 48 11.37 12.03 7.50
CA ASP A 48 11.88 10.66 7.32
C ASP A 48 10.95 9.75 6.51
N VAL A 49 9.74 10.20 6.21
CA VAL A 49 8.80 9.51 5.33
C VAL A 49 9.02 9.98 3.89
N ARG A 50 9.24 9.04 2.99
CA ARG A 50 9.36 9.29 1.55
C ARG A 50 8.32 8.50 0.77
N VAL A 51 7.98 8.98 -0.42
CA VAL A 51 7.21 8.20 -1.40
C VAL A 51 8.18 7.50 -2.32
N THR A 52 8.08 6.18 -2.39
CA THR A 52 8.93 5.34 -3.25
C THR A 52 8.08 4.54 -4.22
N GLN A 53 8.57 4.44 -5.44
CA GLN A 53 7.99 3.61 -6.49
C GLN A 53 8.50 2.17 -6.35
N CYS A 54 7.59 1.21 -6.26
CA CYS A 54 7.92 -0.21 -6.19
C CYS A 54 8.51 -0.69 -7.52
N GLN A 55 9.50 -1.56 -7.43
CA GLN A 55 10.29 -2.00 -8.59
C GLN A 55 9.70 -3.26 -9.22
N ASP A 56 9.10 -4.13 -8.41
CA ASP A 56 8.46 -5.36 -8.88
C ASP A 56 6.93 -5.18 -8.89
N PRO A 57 6.23 -5.44 -10.00
CA PRO A 57 4.77 -5.32 -10.08
C PRO A 57 4.01 -6.29 -9.15
N ARG A 58 4.70 -7.27 -8.56
CA ARG A 58 4.16 -8.18 -7.53
C ARG A 58 4.29 -7.64 -6.12
N GLU A 59 4.99 -6.53 -5.92
CA GLU A 59 5.09 -5.86 -4.63
C GLU A 59 3.76 -5.23 -4.21
N THR A 60 3.67 -5.01 -2.91
CA THR A 60 2.55 -4.39 -2.20
C THR A 60 3.12 -3.36 -1.26
N CYS A 61 2.31 -2.38 -0.86
CA CYS A 61 2.72 -1.48 0.20
C CYS A 61 2.55 -2.19 1.53
N LEU A 62 3.60 -2.19 2.35
CA LEU A 62 3.63 -2.85 3.63
C LEU A 62 3.62 -1.83 4.77
N ILE A 63 2.97 -2.23 5.88
CA ILE A 63 3.13 -1.65 7.21
C ILE A 63 3.60 -2.77 8.13
N VAL A 64 4.72 -2.57 8.80
CA VAL A 64 5.25 -3.50 9.81
C VAL A 64 5.23 -2.78 11.14
N LYS A 65 4.43 -3.29 12.06
CA LYS A 65 4.32 -2.81 13.43
C LYS A 65 5.01 -3.80 14.34
N THR A 66 5.95 -3.31 15.14
CA THR A 66 6.70 -4.12 16.10
C THR A 66 6.45 -3.59 17.49
N GLN A 67 6.01 -4.46 18.40
CA GLN A 67 5.92 -4.16 19.81
C GLN A 67 7.08 -4.79 20.56
N PHE A 68 7.80 -4.00 21.35
CA PHE A 68 8.92 -4.42 22.18
C PHE A 68 8.48 -4.68 23.62
N ILE A 69 9.29 -5.43 24.37
CA ILE A 69 8.99 -5.81 25.76
C ILE A 69 8.78 -4.60 26.68
N ASN A 70 9.47 -3.49 26.41
CA ASN A 70 9.33 -2.25 27.17
C ASN A 70 8.04 -1.47 26.86
N GLY A 71 7.19 -1.98 25.96
CA GLY A 71 5.96 -1.33 25.53
C GLY A 71 6.14 -0.38 24.34
N ASP A 72 7.37 -0.19 23.84
CA ASP A 72 7.60 0.64 22.67
C ASP A 72 7.00 -0.02 21.42
N ILE A 73 6.30 0.79 20.63
CA ILE A 73 5.75 0.40 19.34
C ILE A 73 6.54 1.12 18.27
N PHE A 74 6.96 0.37 17.25
CA PHE A 74 7.66 0.88 16.10
C PHE A 74 6.94 0.51 14.83
N TYR A 75 7.00 1.43 13.88
CA TYR A 75 6.41 1.27 12.57
C TYR A 75 7.50 1.34 11.50
N GLN A 76 7.38 0.50 10.48
CA GLN A 76 8.17 0.55 9.26
C GLN A 76 7.22 0.47 8.07
N ARG A 77 7.50 1.24 7.03
CA ARG A 77 6.77 1.20 5.75
C ARG A 77 7.73 0.96 4.61
N LYS A 78 7.30 0.16 3.63
CA LYS A 78 8.09 -0.16 2.44
C LYS A 78 7.27 -0.81 1.33
N CYS A 79 7.83 -0.83 0.13
CA CYS A 79 7.45 -1.81 -0.89
C CYS A 79 7.94 -3.21 -0.47
N GLY A 80 7.10 -4.23 -0.64
CA GLY A 80 7.53 -5.60 -0.43
C GLY A 80 6.49 -6.64 -0.82
N LYS A 81 6.92 -7.90 -0.86
CA LYS A 81 6.07 -9.03 -1.22
C LYS A 81 5.38 -9.58 0.03
N ALA A 82 4.06 -9.64 0.01
CA ALA A 82 3.26 -10.34 1.01
C ALA A 82 2.37 -11.38 0.35
N ASN A 83 2.24 -12.55 0.99
CA ASN A 83 1.39 -13.63 0.51
C ASN A 83 -0.09 -13.33 0.77
N HIS A 84 -0.38 -12.62 1.86
CA HIS A 84 -1.67 -12.04 2.16
C HIS A 84 -1.73 -10.65 1.53
N LYS A 85 -2.86 -10.31 0.89
CA LYS A 85 -3.10 -9.03 0.24
C LYS A 85 -4.27 -8.35 0.93
N ASP A 86 -4.22 -7.04 1.04
CA ASP A 86 -5.26 -6.21 1.64
C ASP A 86 -5.69 -6.69 3.05
N SER A 87 -4.70 -7.11 3.86
CA SER A 87 -4.92 -7.71 5.18
C SER A 87 -3.72 -7.54 6.10
N CYS A 88 -3.96 -7.71 7.40
CA CYS A 88 -2.94 -7.72 8.45
C CYS A 88 -2.77 -9.13 9.00
N LYS A 89 -1.55 -9.48 9.36
CA LYS A 89 -1.22 -10.76 9.98
C LYS A 89 -0.24 -10.57 11.12
N ASP A 90 -0.61 -11.11 12.27
CA ASP A 90 0.28 -11.22 13.41
C ASP A 90 1.29 -12.35 13.21
N LEU A 91 2.55 -12.02 13.41
CA LEU A 91 3.69 -12.91 13.47
C LEU A 91 4.13 -12.97 14.92
N HIS A 92 3.68 -14.01 15.62
CA HIS A 92 4.20 -14.32 16.94
C HIS A 92 5.63 -14.86 16.77
N LEU A 93 6.62 -14.03 17.07
CA LEU A 93 8.01 -14.45 17.06
C LEU A 93 8.32 -15.12 18.39
N ASN A 94 8.26 -16.46 18.42
CA ASN A 94 8.78 -17.22 19.55
C ASN A 94 10.30 -17.04 19.64
N GLY A 95 10.75 -16.07 20.43
CA GLY A 95 12.13 -16.01 20.92
C GLY A 95 13.11 -15.20 20.08
N THR A 96 13.07 -13.89 20.23
CA THR A 96 14.29 -13.08 20.35
C THR A 96 14.04 -12.08 21.48
N GLY A 97 14.93 -12.02 22.48
CA GLY A 97 14.64 -11.54 23.85
C GLY A 97 14.24 -10.06 24.06
N TYR A 98 13.75 -9.36 23.04
CA TYR A 98 13.33 -7.95 23.11
C TYR A 98 12.05 -7.60 22.32
N MET A 99 11.56 -8.48 21.44
CA MET A 99 10.35 -8.26 20.63
C MET A 99 9.21 -9.17 21.12
N LEU A 100 8.01 -8.60 21.32
CA LEU A 100 6.81 -9.32 21.75
C LEU A 100 5.98 -9.76 20.56
N ASP A 101 5.54 -8.79 19.75
CA ASP A 101 4.59 -9.03 18.65
C ASP A 101 5.00 -8.24 17.41
N VAL A 102 4.81 -8.86 16.24
CA VAL A 102 5.01 -8.21 14.95
C VAL A 102 3.75 -8.36 14.11
N GLU A 103 3.10 -7.25 13.80
CA GLU A 103 1.96 -7.20 12.88
C GLU A 103 2.43 -6.71 11.51
N VAL A 104 2.06 -7.43 10.45
CA VAL A 104 2.38 -7.06 9.06
C VAL A 104 1.11 -6.90 8.26
N CYS A 105 0.83 -5.67 7.83
CA CYS A 105 -0.25 -5.34 6.91
C CYS A 105 0.28 -5.12 5.49
N SER A 106 -0.52 -5.49 4.48
CA SER A 106 -0.20 -5.30 3.07
C SER A 106 -1.39 -4.75 2.29
N CYS A 107 -1.17 -3.83 1.36
CA CYS A 107 -2.19 -3.27 0.47
C CYS A 107 -1.70 -3.12 -0.98
N GLN A 108 -2.62 -3.12 -1.96
CA GLN A 108 -2.29 -3.06 -3.39
C GLN A 108 -2.70 -1.77 -4.12
N THR A 109 -3.12 -0.74 -3.40
CA THR A 109 -3.48 0.57 -3.98
C THR A 109 -2.35 1.59 -3.80
N ASP A 110 -2.31 2.61 -4.66
CA ASP A 110 -1.27 3.63 -4.58
C ASP A 110 -1.34 4.37 -3.23
N LEU A 111 -0.20 4.48 -2.53
CA LEU A 111 -0.04 5.18 -1.25
C LEU A 111 -0.98 4.67 -0.14
N CYS A 112 -1.39 3.40 -0.22
CA CYS A 112 -2.39 2.81 0.65
C CYS A 112 -1.93 2.49 2.07
N ASN A 113 -0.62 2.50 2.32
CA ASN A 113 -0.05 2.18 3.62
C ASN A 113 -0.11 3.37 4.60
N THR A 114 -1.22 4.11 4.57
CA THR A 114 -1.57 5.20 5.47
C THR A 114 -2.44 4.64 6.60
N ALA A 115 -2.05 4.88 7.86
CA ALA A 115 -2.72 4.45 9.09
C ALA A 115 -2.79 2.94 9.39
N ASP A 116 -2.91 2.64 10.70
CA ASP A 116 -2.80 1.31 11.35
C ASP A 116 -4.07 0.44 11.22
N SER A 117 -5.08 0.93 10.51
CA SER A 117 -6.29 0.18 10.21
C SER A 117 -6.52 0.30 8.72
N MET A 118 -5.94 -0.64 7.98
CA MET A 118 -6.47 -1.01 6.70
C MET A 118 -7.90 -1.56 6.91
N SER A 119 -8.85 -0.66 7.16
CA SER A 119 -10.25 -0.96 6.98
C SER A 119 -10.39 -1.32 5.52
N ALA A 120 -10.58 -2.62 5.27
CA ALA A 120 -10.77 -3.22 3.98
C ALA A 120 -11.82 -2.41 3.20
N LEU A 121 -11.38 -1.42 2.43
CA LEU A 121 -12.20 -0.83 1.40
C LEU A 121 -12.27 -1.86 0.29
N SER A 122 -13.17 -2.82 0.51
CA SER A 122 -13.58 -3.83 -0.42
C SER A 122 -13.80 -3.19 -1.78
N SER A 123 -13.14 -3.75 -2.80
CA SER A 123 -13.22 -3.35 -4.21
C SER A 123 -14.67 -3.27 -4.72
N ARG A 124 -15.63 -3.89 -4.01
CA ARG A 124 -17.07 -3.80 -4.24
C ARG A 124 -17.63 -2.39 -4.07
N THR A 125 -17.04 -1.56 -3.22
CA THR A 125 -17.55 -0.21 -2.91
C THR A 125 -17.27 0.77 -4.04
N ILE A 126 -16.11 0.65 -4.69
CA ILE A 126 -15.72 1.49 -5.84
C ILE A 126 -16.57 1.15 -7.07
N ALA A 127 -16.90 -0.13 -7.28
CA ALA A 127 -17.79 -0.55 -8.36
C ALA A 127 -19.24 -0.04 -8.20
N PHE A 128 -19.72 0.16 -6.98
CA PHE A 128 -21.05 0.70 -6.72
C PHE A 128 -21.16 2.20 -7.02
N ILE A 129 -20.11 2.97 -6.72
CA ILE A 129 -20.08 4.42 -6.98
C ILE A 129 -20.01 4.69 -8.49
N THR A 130 -19.22 3.91 -9.23
CA THR A 130 -19.16 4.04 -10.70
C THR A 130 -20.45 3.60 -11.37
N PHE A 131 -21.16 2.60 -10.84
CA PHE A 131 -22.48 2.21 -11.33
C PHE A 131 -23.52 3.30 -11.08
N LEU A 132 -23.57 3.92 -9.90
CA LEU A 132 -24.52 5.00 -9.60
C LEU A 132 -24.34 6.25 -10.48
N TRP A 133 -23.10 6.59 -10.84
CA TRP A 133 -22.83 7.69 -11.78
C TRP A 133 -23.30 7.40 -13.21
N ALA A 134 -23.34 6.14 -13.63
CA ALA A 134 -23.80 5.77 -14.98
C ALA A 134 -25.33 5.82 -15.15
N PHE A 135 -26.10 5.91 -14.05
CA PHE A 135 -27.58 6.02 -14.08
C PHE A 135 -28.11 7.43 -13.79
N LEU A 136 -27.23 8.37 -13.41
CA LEU A 136 -27.59 9.77 -13.15
C LEU A 136 -27.24 10.73 -14.32
N LEU A 137 -26.79 10.16 -15.45
CA LEU A 137 -26.57 10.82 -16.74
C LEU A 137 -27.53 10.23 -17.77
#